data_AF-A0A9E0FT74-F1
#
_entry.id   AF-A0A9E0FT74-F1
#
_cell.length_a   1.000
_cell.length_b   1.000
_cell.length_c   1.000
_cell.angle_alpha   90.00
_cell.angle_beta   90.00
_cell.angle_gamma   90.00
#
_symmetry.space_group_name_H-M   'P 1'
#
loop_
_entity.id
_entity.type
_entity.pdbx_description
1 polymer ?
#
loop_
_entity_poly.entity_id
_entity_poly.type
_entity_poly.pdbx_seq_one_letter_code
_entity_poly.pdbx_strand_id
1 'polypeptide(L)'
;PGVQEWPDDAIHVLSLLFNTSREGVVRRLHTFGRVSAEFYARKRAQYAAEFRAQRQREREQRGDDGIPRNMPRETIADMGRPFIKAVIENYHQDRITLSEVSGYLGVKVRHVAGIEAQVGMP
;
A
#
# COMPACT_ATOMS: atom_id res chain seq x y z
N PRO A 1 8.86 -0.95 38.62
CA PRO A 1 9.05 -2.26 37.97
C PRO A 1 7.76 -2.69 37.25
N GLY A 2 7.58 -2.25 35.98
CA GLY A 2 6.34 -2.41 35.23
C GLY A 2 6.41 -3.57 34.24
N VAL A 3 5.35 -4.38 34.21
CA VAL A 3 5.10 -5.60 33.43
C VAL A 3 5.88 -5.67 32.10
N GLN A 4 6.78 -6.64 31.97
CA GLN A 4 7.76 -6.74 30.86
C GLN A 4 7.18 -7.26 29.54
N GLU A 5 6.03 -7.95 29.58
CA GLU A 5 5.45 -8.58 28.41
C GLU A 5 4.01 -8.12 28.18
N TRP A 6 3.71 -7.78 26.93
CA TRP A 6 2.37 -7.44 26.49
C TRP A 6 1.77 -8.59 25.70
N PRO A 7 0.52 -8.99 25.99
CA PRO A 7 -0.22 -9.96 25.20
C PRO A 7 -0.37 -9.53 23.73
N ASP A 8 -0.28 -10.48 22.79
CA ASP A 8 -0.37 -10.19 21.36
C ASP A 8 -1.76 -9.69 20.92
N ASP A 9 -2.81 -10.19 21.57
CA ASP A 9 -4.19 -9.72 21.40
C ASP A 9 -4.35 -8.27 21.85
N ALA A 10 -3.76 -7.87 22.97
CA ALA A 10 -3.76 -6.48 23.42
C ALA A 10 -3.03 -5.56 22.43
N ILE A 11 -1.87 -6.00 21.92
CA ILE A 11 -1.14 -5.26 20.87
C ILE A 11 -1.99 -5.16 19.60
N HIS A 12 -2.69 -6.22 19.23
CA HIS A 12 -3.57 -6.24 18.07
C HIS A 12 -4.76 -5.29 18.22
N VAL A 13 -5.45 -5.32 19.36
CA VAL A 13 -6.57 -4.41 19.66
C VAL A 13 -6.11 -2.95 19.57
N LEU A 14 -4.95 -2.61 20.14
CA LEU A 14 -4.38 -1.26 20.02
C LEU A 14 -4.03 -0.89 18.57
N SER A 15 -3.52 -1.86 17.80
CA SER A 15 -3.20 -1.63 16.38
C SER A 15 -4.43 -1.25 15.57
N LEU A 16 -5.57 -1.90 15.85
CA LEU A 16 -6.86 -1.59 15.22
C LEU A 16 -7.41 -0.25 15.70
N LEU A 17 -7.39 0.00 17.02
CA LEU A 17 -7.92 1.21 17.63
C LEU A 17 -7.23 2.48 17.10
N PHE A 18 -5.91 2.43 16.94
CA PHE A 18 -5.11 3.57 16.47
C PHE A 18 -4.75 3.51 14.98
N ASN A 19 -5.33 2.56 14.24
CA ASN A 19 -5.08 2.36 12.81
C ASN A 19 -3.58 2.37 12.43
N THR A 20 -2.78 1.62 13.18
CA THR A 20 -1.33 1.52 13.01
C THR A 20 -0.91 0.06 12.97
N SER A 21 0.33 -0.22 12.54
CA SER A 21 0.88 -1.57 12.62
C SER A 21 1.12 -2.01 14.07
N ARG A 22 1.12 -3.33 14.31
CA ARG A 22 1.54 -3.95 15.59
C ARG A 22 2.96 -3.52 16.00
N GLU A 23 3.89 -3.39 15.06
CA GLU A 23 5.24 -2.86 15.33
C GLU A 23 5.19 -1.40 15.82
N GLY A 24 4.34 -0.56 15.21
CA GLY A 24 4.13 0.83 15.64
C GLY A 24 3.67 0.93 17.10
N VAL A 25 2.75 0.04 17.52
CA VAL A 25 2.29 -0.06 18.91
C VAL A 25 3.46 -0.39 19.85
N VAL A 26 4.20 -1.47 19.58
CA VAL A 26 5.30 -1.91 20.47
C VAL A 26 6.44 -0.88 20.50
N ARG A 27 6.75 -0.22 19.38
CA ARG A 27 7.74 0.88 19.34
C ARG A 27 7.32 2.03 20.24
N ARG A 28 6.03 2.38 20.26
CA ARG A 28 5.50 3.44 21.12
C ARG A 28 5.50 3.04 22.59
N LEU A 29 5.14 1.80 22.91
CA LEU A 29 5.25 1.25 24.27
C LEU A 29 6.70 1.30 24.77
N HIS A 30 7.67 0.94 23.93
CA HIS A 30 9.08 0.98 24.28
C HIS A 30 9.56 2.41 24.54
N THR A 31 9.16 3.36 23.68
CA THR A 31 9.49 4.79 23.84
C THR A 31 9.02 5.35 25.19
N PHE A 32 7.89 4.87 25.71
CA PHE A 32 7.35 5.28 27.02
C PHE A 32 7.79 4.39 28.20
N GLY A 33 8.77 3.50 28.00
CA GLY A 33 9.25 2.60 29.05
C GLY A 33 8.19 1.59 29.54
N ARG A 34 7.19 1.25 28.70
CA ARG A 34 6.12 0.30 29.03
C ARG A 34 6.44 -1.15 28.65
N VAL A 35 7.55 -1.37 27.96
CA VAL A 35 8.11 -2.70 27.62
C VAL A 35 9.63 -2.66 27.70
N SER A 36 10.26 -3.81 27.93
CA SER A 36 11.72 -3.95 27.89
C SER A 36 12.28 -3.80 26.48
N ALA A 37 13.56 -3.45 26.37
CA ALA A 37 14.27 -3.42 25.09
C ALA A 37 14.33 -4.81 24.43
N GLU A 38 14.46 -5.86 25.23
CA GLU A 38 14.46 -7.25 24.79
C GLU A 38 13.11 -7.66 24.18
N PHE A 39 11.99 -7.32 24.85
CA PHE A 39 10.64 -7.56 24.32
C PHE A 39 10.44 -6.85 22.99
N TYR A 40 10.83 -5.57 22.89
CA TYR A 40 10.75 -4.81 21.65
C TYR A 40 11.59 -5.45 20.53
N ALA A 41 12.84 -5.84 20.81
CA ALA A 41 13.71 -6.48 19.83
C ALA A 41 13.12 -7.80 19.31
N ARG A 42 12.60 -8.63 20.21
CA ARG A 42 11.93 -9.91 19.86
C ARG A 42 10.71 -9.68 18.99
N LYS A 43 9.81 -8.75 19.37
CA LYS A 43 8.60 -8.43 18.59
C LYS A 43 8.93 -7.81 17.23
N ARG A 44 9.93 -6.95 17.16
CA ARG A 44 10.39 -6.37 15.90
C ARG A 44 10.89 -7.45 14.94
N ALA A 45 11.70 -8.40 15.43
CA ALA A 45 12.16 -9.53 14.62
C ALA A 45 10.99 -10.41 14.14
N GLN A 46 10.05 -10.71 15.03
CA GLN A 46 8.83 -11.45 14.72
C GLN A 46 8.02 -10.76 13.61
N TYR A 47 7.63 -9.51 13.80
CA TYR A 47 6.78 -8.79 12.84
C TYR A 47 7.46 -8.58 11.49
N ALA A 48 8.78 -8.36 11.47
CA ALA A 48 9.53 -8.28 10.23
C ALA A 48 9.55 -9.63 9.47
N ALA A 49 9.67 -10.76 10.19
CA ALA A 49 9.59 -12.09 9.59
C ALA A 49 8.17 -12.39 9.07
N GLU A 50 7.13 -12.08 9.84
CA GLU A 50 5.73 -12.23 9.42
C GLU A 50 5.42 -11.42 8.16
N PHE A 51 5.87 -10.16 8.09
CA PHE A 51 5.71 -9.31 6.93
C PHE A 51 6.41 -9.88 5.68
N ARG A 52 7.67 -10.34 5.82
CA ARG A 52 8.39 -10.99 4.72
C ARG A 52 7.67 -12.26 4.25
N ALA A 53 7.22 -13.10 5.17
CA ALA A 53 6.51 -14.33 4.85
C ALA A 53 5.16 -14.04 4.17
N GLN A 54 4.43 -13.02 4.62
CA GLN A 54 3.20 -12.58 3.95
C GLN A 54 3.49 -12.09 2.53
N ARG A 55 4.50 -11.24 2.34
CA ARG A 55 4.89 -10.75 1.01
C ARG A 55 5.32 -11.87 0.08
N GLN A 56 5.99 -12.90 0.61
CA GLN A 56 6.37 -14.08 -0.16
C GLN A 56 5.15 -14.91 -0.55
N ARG A 57 4.22 -15.20 0.37
CA ARG A 57 2.95 -15.86 0.06
C ARG A 57 2.12 -15.09 -0.97
N GLU A 58 2.07 -13.76 -0.85
CA GLU A 58 1.40 -12.91 -1.84
C GLU A 58 2.06 -13.02 -3.22
N ARG A 59 3.39 -13.15 -3.30
CA ARG A 59 4.10 -13.36 -4.57
C ARG A 59 3.84 -14.74 -5.15
N GLU A 60 3.84 -15.78 -4.32
CA GLU A 60 3.58 -17.17 -4.72
C GLU A 60 2.14 -17.37 -5.18
N GLN A 61 1.16 -16.83 -4.44
CA GLN A 61 -0.26 -16.85 -4.81
C GLN A 61 -0.54 -16.03 -6.07
N ARG A 62 0.30 -15.03 -6.37
CA ARG A 62 0.16 -14.23 -7.58
C ARG A 62 0.55 -14.97 -8.85
N GLY A 63 1.32 -16.08 -8.77
CA GLY A 63 1.71 -16.90 -9.93
C GLY A 63 2.16 -16.09 -11.16
N ASP A 64 2.19 -16.73 -12.33
CA ASP A 64 2.09 -16.01 -13.62
C ASP A 64 0.60 -15.84 -14.03
N ASP A 65 -0.30 -16.53 -13.32
CA ASP A 65 -1.76 -16.57 -13.52
C ASP A 65 -2.54 -15.75 -12.45
N GLY A 66 -1.95 -14.65 -11.97
CA GLY A 66 -2.66 -13.74 -11.07
C GLY A 66 -3.90 -13.18 -11.74
N ILE A 67 -5.00 -12.98 -10.99
CA ILE A 67 -6.19 -12.26 -11.47
C ILE A 67 -5.69 -11.02 -12.23
N PRO A 68 -6.00 -10.88 -13.53
CA PRO A 68 -5.43 -9.82 -14.34
C PRO A 68 -5.66 -8.48 -13.66
N ARG A 69 -4.57 -7.80 -13.30
CA ARG A 69 -4.65 -6.46 -12.69
C ARG A 69 -5.44 -5.58 -13.64
N ASN A 70 -6.56 -5.06 -13.15
CA ASN A 70 -7.32 -4.07 -13.89
C ASN A 70 -6.60 -2.74 -13.71
N MET A 71 -5.49 -2.58 -14.45
CA MET A 71 -4.63 -1.40 -14.39
C MET A 71 -5.44 -0.10 -14.50
N PRO A 72 -6.43 0.02 -15.40
CA PRO A 72 -7.29 1.20 -15.41
C PRO A 72 -7.99 1.50 -14.08
N ARG A 73 -8.58 0.47 -13.45
CA ARG A 73 -9.28 0.61 -12.17
C ARG A 73 -8.32 0.92 -11.01
N GLU A 74 -7.16 0.27 -10.98
CA GLU A 74 -6.13 0.49 -9.96
C GLU A 74 -5.58 1.93 -10.05
N THR A 75 -5.25 2.41 -11.25
CA THR A 75 -4.75 3.78 -11.45
C THR A 75 -5.74 4.85 -10.99
N ILE A 76 -7.04 4.64 -11.21
CA ILE A 76 -8.08 5.57 -10.71
C ILE A 76 -8.16 5.57 -9.19
N ALA A 77 -7.99 4.41 -8.55
CA ALA A 77 -7.98 4.32 -7.09
C ALA A 77 -6.76 5.00 -6.47
N ASP A 78 -5.58 4.85 -7.11
CA ASP A 78 -4.31 5.36 -6.58
C ASP A 78 -4.15 6.87 -6.76
N MET A 79 -4.52 7.41 -7.93
CA MET A 79 -4.24 8.81 -8.31
C MET A 79 -5.45 9.73 -8.16
N GLY A 80 -6.66 9.17 -8.13
CA GLY A 80 -7.91 9.92 -8.08
C GLY A 80 -8.35 10.48 -9.43
N ARG A 81 -9.67 10.56 -9.60
CA ARG A 81 -10.31 11.01 -10.87
C ARG A 81 -9.89 12.40 -11.35
N PRO A 82 -9.74 13.44 -10.50
CA PRO A 82 -9.43 14.79 -10.99
C PRO A 82 -8.06 14.89 -11.67
N PHE A 83 -7.04 14.26 -11.10
CA PHE A 83 -5.69 14.26 -11.66
C PHE A 83 -5.66 13.56 -13.02
N ILE A 84 -6.26 12.37 -13.09
CA ILE A 84 -6.35 11.60 -14.34
C ILE A 84 -7.06 12.40 -15.42
N LYS A 85 -8.16 13.08 -15.08
CA LYS A 85 -8.87 13.91 -16.04
C LYS A 85 -8.01 15.03 -16.61
N ALA A 86 -7.26 15.73 -15.75
CA ALA A 86 -6.37 16.79 -16.20
C ALA A 86 -5.27 16.26 -17.15
N VAL A 87 -4.68 15.10 -16.85
CA VAL A 87 -3.65 14.49 -17.70
C VAL A 87 -4.22 14.13 -19.08
N ILE A 88 -5.34 13.42 -19.12
CA ILE A 88 -5.96 12.99 -20.37
C ILE A 88 -6.48 14.18 -21.19
N GLU A 89 -7.03 15.21 -20.54
CA GLU A 89 -7.45 16.44 -21.23
C GLU A 89 -6.27 17.15 -21.91
N ASN A 90 -5.11 17.23 -21.25
CA ASN A 90 -3.91 17.80 -21.88
C ASN A 90 -3.38 16.93 -23.02
N TYR A 91 -3.59 15.61 -22.97
CA TYR A 91 -3.28 14.71 -24.08
C TYR A 91 -4.15 14.98 -25.31
N HIS A 92 -5.48 15.08 -25.15
CA HIS A 92 -6.37 15.41 -26.29
C HIS A 92 -6.22 16.84 -26.82
N GLN A 93 -5.63 17.74 -26.02
CA GLN A 93 -5.28 19.10 -26.45
C GLN A 93 -3.90 19.18 -27.11
N ASP A 94 -3.27 18.03 -27.42
CA ASP A 94 -1.93 17.92 -28.01
C ASP A 94 -0.82 18.65 -27.22
N ARG A 95 -1.02 18.84 -25.91
CA ARG A 95 -0.06 19.50 -25.01
C ARG A 95 0.98 18.54 -24.45
N ILE A 96 0.62 17.26 -24.37
CA ILE A 96 1.50 16.17 -23.96
C ILE A 96 1.28 14.97 -24.88
N THR A 97 2.30 14.13 -24.97
CA THR A 97 2.28 12.89 -25.76
C THR A 97 1.72 11.73 -24.95
N LEU A 98 1.31 10.68 -25.66
CA LEU A 98 0.85 9.43 -25.04
C LEU A 98 1.94 8.76 -24.18
N SER A 99 3.23 8.97 -24.50
CA SER A 99 4.33 8.49 -23.67
C SER A 99 4.47 9.27 -22.37
N GLU A 100 4.18 10.57 -22.36
CA GLU A 100 4.15 11.39 -21.15
C GLU A 100 2.96 11.03 -20.27
N VAL A 101 1.79 10.75 -20.85
CA VAL A 101 0.63 10.19 -20.11
C VAL A 101 1.01 8.89 -19.40
N SER A 102 1.68 7.97 -20.12
CA SER A 102 2.19 6.72 -19.55
C SER A 102 3.12 6.97 -18.36
N GLY A 103 4.01 7.96 -18.46
CA GLY A 103 4.90 8.40 -17.39
C GLY A 103 4.17 8.99 -16.19
N TYR A 104 3.24 9.92 -16.40
CA TYR A 104 2.48 10.58 -15.33
C TYR A 104 1.55 9.62 -14.58
N LEU A 105 0.92 8.68 -15.29
CA LEU A 105 -0.01 7.73 -14.69
C LEU A 105 0.65 6.43 -14.23
N GLY A 106 1.92 6.20 -14.58
CA GLY A 106 2.66 4.98 -14.23
C GLY A 106 2.10 3.71 -14.86
N VAL A 107 1.39 3.82 -15.99
CA VAL A 107 0.75 2.69 -16.69
C VAL A 107 1.32 2.49 -18.07
N LYS A 108 1.29 1.24 -18.58
CA LYS A 108 1.62 0.98 -19.98
C LYS A 108 0.60 1.66 -20.89
N VAL A 109 1.06 2.21 -22.01
CA VAL A 109 0.24 2.89 -23.03
C VAL A 109 -1.06 2.14 -23.40
N ARG A 110 -1.00 0.80 -23.53
CA ARG A 110 -2.17 -0.05 -23.82
C ARG A 110 -3.33 0.05 -22.81
N HIS A 111 -3.09 0.59 -21.62
CA HIS A 111 -4.11 0.75 -20.58
C HIS A 111 -4.76 2.13 -20.57
N VAL A 112 -4.25 3.10 -21.35
CA VAL A 112 -4.75 4.48 -21.39
C VAL A 112 -6.21 4.53 -21.90
N ALA A 113 -6.52 3.83 -23.00
CA ALA A 113 -7.89 3.73 -23.51
C ALA A 113 -8.89 3.15 -22.47
N GLY A 114 -8.44 2.21 -21.64
CA GLY A 114 -9.27 1.67 -20.56
C GLY A 114 -9.50 2.67 -19.43
N ILE A 115 -8.56 3.59 -19.19
CA ILE A 115 -8.66 4.66 -18.20
C ILE A 115 -9.65 5.72 -18.70
N GLU A 116 -9.51 6.17 -19.95
CA GLU A 116 -10.42 7.09 -20.65
C GLU A 116 -11.88 6.65 -20.50
N ALA A 117 -12.17 5.39 -20.86
CA ALA A 117 -13.50 4.81 -20.73
C ALA A 117 -14.04 4.83 -19.28
N GLN A 118 -13.20 4.59 -18.27
CA GLN A 118 -13.64 4.58 -16.87
C GLN A 118 -13.86 5.98 -16.28
N VAL A 119 -13.19 7.01 -16.80
CA VAL A 119 -13.38 8.40 -16.37
C VAL A 119 -14.41 9.17 -17.22
N GLY A 120 -14.95 8.51 -18.26
CA GLY A 120 -15.99 9.05 -19.13
C GLY A 120 -15.43 10.10 -20.11
N MET A 121 -14.25 9.84 -20.65
CA MET A 121 -13.58 10.69 -21.64
C MET A 121 -13.28 9.88 -22.91
N PRO A 122 -13.33 10.54 -24.09
CA PRO A 122 -13.22 9.87 -25.39
C PRO A 122 -11.86 9.25 -25.66
#